data_AF-A0AA94WK84-F1
#
_entry.id   AF-A0AA94WK84-F1
#
_cell.length_a   1.000
_cell.length_b   1.000
_cell.length_c   1.000
_cell.angle_alpha   90.00
_cell.angle_beta   90.00
_cell.angle_gamma   90.00
#
_symmetry.space_group_name_H-M   'P 1'
#
loop_
_entity.id
_entity.type
_entity.pdbx_description
1 polymer ?
#
loop_
_entity_poly.entity_id
_entity_poly.type
_entity_poly.pdbx_seq_one_letter_code
_entity_poly.pdbx_strand_id
1 'polypeptide(L)'
;MSYKKIIPFGLAIMFFIIATFASWYEGSELVDNSFEWKHSAVITSWLHSGEVDRGNISQLDYFVYSIKFKPIFPIIMMSSFIYIVFALGNKFLNSRTKRNMFASLLGVLLFIGAGLISGSPTSGAKIFMFSLVLVGAVLFCFAAIHYFKKVQID
;
A
#
# COMPACT_ATOMS: atom_id res chain seq x y z
N MET A 1 6.81 -8.73 -23.14
CA MET A 1 7.49 -8.89 -21.82
C MET A 1 8.00 -10.32 -21.79
N SER A 2 9.23 -10.60 -21.37
CA SER A 2 9.72 -11.99 -21.30
C SER A 2 8.91 -12.78 -20.24
N TYR A 3 8.79 -14.11 -20.40
CA TYR A 3 8.10 -14.99 -19.43
C TYR A 3 8.57 -14.78 -17.99
N LYS A 4 9.87 -14.49 -17.81
CA LYS A 4 10.50 -14.13 -16.53
C LYS A 4 9.86 -12.91 -15.83
N LYS A 5 9.17 -12.05 -16.59
CA LYS A 5 8.48 -10.86 -16.09
C LYS A 5 6.95 -11.01 -16.11
N ILE A 6 6.40 -11.82 -17.02
CA ILE A 6 4.95 -12.07 -17.11
C ILE A 6 4.47 -12.86 -15.90
N ILE A 7 5.16 -13.94 -15.53
CA ILE A 7 4.78 -14.81 -14.41
C ILE A 7 4.67 -14.02 -13.09
N PRO A 8 5.71 -13.29 -12.63
CA PRO A 8 5.60 -12.53 -11.38
C PRO A 8 4.59 -11.40 -11.46
N PHE A 9 4.35 -10.82 -12.65
CA PHE A 9 3.28 -9.84 -12.83
C PHE A 9 1.88 -10.44 -12.67
N GLY A 10 1.63 -11.61 -13.27
CA GLY A 10 0.38 -12.35 -13.08
C GLY A 10 0.16 -12.77 -11.63
N LEU A 11 1.21 -13.27 -10.96
CA LEU A 11 1.15 -13.61 -9.53
C LEU A 11 0.84 -12.39 -8.67
N ALA A 12 1.46 -11.24 -8.94
CA ALA A 12 1.16 -10.02 -8.20
C ALA A 12 -0.31 -9.58 -8.36
N ILE A 13 -0.89 -9.70 -9.57
CA ILE A 13 -2.31 -9.43 -9.78
C ILE A 13 -3.18 -10.39 -8.97
N MET A 14 -2.88 -11.69 -9.00
CA MET A 14 -3.60 -12.71 -8.25
C MET A 14 -3.56 -12.42 -6.73
N PHE A 15 -2.36 -12.19 -6.18
CA PHE A 15 -2.20 -11.86 -4.75
C PHE A 15 -2.88 -10.54 -4.39
N PHE A 16 -2.81 -9.52 -5.25
CA PHE A 16 -3.51 -8.26 -5.03
C PHE A 16 -5.02 -8.47 -4.91
N ILE A 17 -5.63 -9.23 -5.83
CA ILE A 17 -7.08 -9.48 -5.81
C ILE A 17 -7.47 -10.26 -4.55
N ILE A 18 -6.81 -11.39 -4.28
CA ILE A 18 -7.12 -12.23 -3.11
C ILE A 18 -6.95 -11.44 -1.81
N ALA A 19 -5.83 -10.71 -1.65
CA ALA A 19 -5.57 -9.95 -0.46
C ALA A 19 -6.52 -8.75 -0.30
N THR A 20 -7.00 -8.16 -1.41
CA THR A 20 -8.03 -7.11 -1.36
C THR A 20 -9.32 -7.65 -0.77
N PHE A 21 -9.83 -8.79 -1.28
CA PHE A 21 -11.05 -9.40 -0.75
C PHE A 21 -10.89 -9.89 0.69
N ALA A 22 -9.74 -10.49 1.02
CA ALA A 22 -9.48 -10.94 2.38
C ALA A 22 -9.39 -9.78 3.38
N SER A 23 -8.68 -8.70 3.02
CA SER A 23 -8.59 -7.47 3.83
C SER A 23 -9.95 -6.80 3.99
N TRP A 24 -10.76 -6.79 2.93
CA TRP A 24 -12.11 -6.25 2.96
C TRP A 24 -13.05 -7.06 3.86
N TYR A 25 -12.99 -8.39 3.77
CA TYR A 25 -13.74 -9.31 4.62
C TYR A 25 -13.34 -9.17 6.08
N GLU A 26 -12.04 -9.25 6.39
CA GLU A 26 -11.54 -9.09 7.76
C GLU A 26 -11.86 -7.73 8.35
N GLY A 27 -11.90 -6.70 7.51
CA GLY A 27 -12.19 -5.33 7.89
C GLY A 27 -13.67 -5.08 8.19
N SER A 28 -14.56 -5.93 7.68
CA SER A 28 -16.01 -5.81 7.90
C SER A 28 -16.42 -5.99 9.37
N GLU A 29 -15.55 -6.58 10.20
CA GLU A 29 -15.73 -6.64 11.65
C GLU A 29 -15.86 -5.25 12.30
N LEU A 30 -15.41 -4.18 11.63
CA LEU A 30 -15.66 -2.80 12.06
C LEU A 30 -17.15 -2.54 12.31
N VAL A 31 -18.03 -3.13 11.51
CA VAL A 31 -19.50 -2.96 11.63
C VAL A 31 -20.02 -3.42 12.99
N ASP A 32 -19.41 -4.46 13.55
CA ASP A 32 -19.82 -5.07 14.81
C ASP A 32 -19.05 -4.50 16.01
N ASN A 33 -17.96 -3.75 15.77
CA ASN A 33 -17.12 -3.15 16.80
C ASN A 33 -17.33 -1.63 16.89
N SER A 34 -18.43 -1.21 17.51
CA SER A 34 -18.81 0.20 17.64
C SER A 34 -17.82 1.06 18.42
N PHE A 35 -17.03 0.49 19.33
CA PHE A 35 -15.97 1.21 20.04
C PHE A 35 -14.89 1.75 19.11
N GLU A 36 -14.66 1.08 17.98
CA GLU A 36 -13.63 1.46 17.01
C GLU A 36 -14.11 2.45 15.95
N TRP A 37 -15.40 2.77 15.89
CA TRP A 37 -15.94 3.66 14.86
C TRP A 37 -15.28 5.04 14.87
N LYS A 38 -15.12 5.65 16.06
CA LYS A 38 -14.47 6.96 16.22
C LYS A 38 -13.05 6.99 15.64
N HIS A 39 -12.35 5.86 15.66
CA HIS A 39 -10.96 5.78 15.26
C HIS A 39 -10.79 5.25 13.84
N SER A 40 -11.64 4.33 13.41
CA SER A 40 -11.43 3.50 12.22
C SER A 40 -12.45 3.76 11.11
N ALA A 41 -13.61 4.35 11.41
CA ALA A 41 -14.60 4.81 10.42
C ALA A 41 -14.29 6.25 9.94
N VAL A 42 -13.05 6.49 9.53
CA VAL A 42 -12.53 7.83 9.21
C VAL A 42 -13.22 8.41 7.97
N ILE A 43 -13.43 7.59 6.94
CA ILE A 43 -14.02 8.00 5.67
C ILE A 43 -15.51 8.24 5.85
N THR A 44 -16.22 7.37 6.56
CA THR A 44 -17.62 7.60 6.95
C THR A 44 -17.77 8.88 7.76
N SER A 45 -16.93 9.08 8.78
CA SER A 45 -16.94 10.31 9.59
C SER A 45 -16.70 11.55 8.72
N TRP A 46 -15.85 11.47 7.70
CA TRP A 46 -15.61 12.61 6.80
C TRP A 46 -16.81 12.88 5.89
N LEU A 47 -17.46 11.83 5.36
CA LEU A 47 -18.62 11.93 4.48
C LEU A 47 -19.89 12.37 5.20
N HIS A 48 -20.06 12.00 6.46
CA HIS A 48 -21.26 12.24 7.26
C HIS A 48 -21.02 13.23 8.40
N SER A 49 -20.04 14.13 8.26
CA SER A 49 -19.79 15.22 9.23
C SER A 49 -19.61 14.77 10.69
N GLY A 50 -19.02 13.59 10.90
CA GLY A 50 -18.78 13.00 12.21
C GLY A 50 -19.81 11.95 12.64
N GLU A 51 -20.95 11.84 11.95
CA GLU A 51 -21.99 10.87 12.28
C GLU A 51 -21.65 9.49 11.71
N VAL A 52 -21.39 8.53 12.61
CA VAL A 52 -21.14 7.13 12.24
C VAL A 52 -22.23 6.27 12.86
N ASP A 53 -22.92 5.54 12.00
CA ASP A 53 -23.92 4.54 12.35
C ASP A 53 -23.65 3.25 11.56
N ARG A 54 -24.10 2.11 12.07
CA ARG A 54 -23.86 0.79 11.49
C ARG A 54 -24.24 0.73 10.00
N GLY A 55 -25.32 1.39 9.62
CA GLY A 55 -25.83 1.40 8.24
C GLY A 55 -25.08 2.31 7.27
N ASN A 56 -24.22 3.22 7.77
CA ASN A 56 -23.51 4.21 6.94
C ASN A 56 -21.98 3.99 6.88
N ILE A 57 -21.47 2.91 7.50
CA ILE A 57 -20.04 2.58 7.48
C ILE A 57 -19.61 2.28 6.05
N SER A 58 -18.60 3.01 5.59
CA SER A 58 -18.03 2.89 4.27
C SER A 58 -17.20 1.63 4.21
N GLN A 59 -17.33 0.91 3.11
CA GLN A 59 -16.51 -0.27 2.84
C GLN A 59 -15.01 0.07 2.76
N LEU A 60 -14.65 1.33 2.50
CA LEU A 60 -13.25 1.76 2.54
C LEU A 60 -12.68 1.80 3.96
N ASP A 61 -13.52 2.05 4.97
CA ASP A 61 -13.12 2.02 6.37
C ASP A 61 -12.78 0.61 6.85
N TYR A 62 -13.26 -0.43 6.16
CA TYR A 62 -12.87 -1.82 6.45
C TYR A 62 -11.36 -2.00 6.24
N PHE A 63 -10.77 -1.38 5.21
CA PHE A 63 -9.32 -1.44 5.00
C PHE A 63 -8.55 -0.70 6.10
N VAL A 64 -9.10 0.42 6.60
CA VAL A 64 -8.51 1.17 7.72
C VAL A 64 -8.50 0.32 8.99
N TYR A 65 -9.62 -0.36 9.27
CA TYR A 65 -9.71 -1.29 10.39
C TYR A 65 -8.74 -2.48 10.24
N SER A 66 -8.69 -3.11 9.07
CA SER A 66 -7.75 -4.20 8.79
C SER A 66 -6.31 -3.78 8.96
N ILE A 67 -5.91 -2.60 8.49
CA ILE A 67 -4.54 -2.08 8.71
C ILE A 67 -4.20 -2.02 10.21
N LYS A 68 -5.15 -1.60 11.05
CA LYS A 68 -4.91 -1.42 12.48
C LYS A 68 -4.86 -2.72 13.27
N PHE A 69 -5.71 -3.69 12.93
CA PHE A 69 -5.92 -4.88 13.75
C PHE A 69 -5.51 -6.20 13.07
N LYS A 70 -5.55 -6.26 11.73
CA LYS A 70 -5.28 -7.46 10.93
C LYS A 70 -4.44 -7.11 9.68
N PRO A 71 -3.18 -6.67 9.85
CA PRO A 71 -2.42 -6.01 8.79
C PRO A 71 -1.91 -6.95 7.70
N ILE A 72 -1.99 -8.28 7.87
CA ILE A 72 -1.33 -9.25 6.97
C ILE A 72 -1.82 -9.10 5.52
N PHE A 73 -3.14 -9.16 5.30
CA PHE A 73 -3.68 -8.98 3.96
C PHE A 73 -3.50 -7.56 3.41
N PRO A 74 -3.68 -6.47 4.19
CA PRO A 74 -3.24 -5.14 3.79
C PRO A 74 -1.79 -5.08 3.29
N ILE A 75 -0.83 -5.73 3.97
CA ILE A 75 0.59 -5.73 3.58
C ILE A 75 0.78 -6.45 2.24
N ILE A 76 0.16 -7.61 2.07
CA ILE A 76 0.23 -8.39 0.81
C ILE A 76 -0.40 -7.57 -0.33
N MET A 77 -1.57 -6.98 -0.09
CA MET A 77 -2.27 -6.11 -1.03
C MET A 77 -1.38 -4.92 -1.45
N MET A 78 -0.83 -4.18 -0.48
CA MET A 78 0.05 -3.03 -0.72
C MET A 78 1.30 -3.43 -1.50
N SER A 79 1.99 -4.49 -1.08
CA SER A 79 3.23 -4.95 -1.74
C SER A 79 2.98 -5.39 -3.18
N SER A 80 1.89 -6.12 -3.41
CA SER A 80 1.49 -6.59 -4.74
C SER A 80 1.11 -5.43 -5.65
N PHE A 81 0.34 -4.47 -5.12
CA PHE A 81 -0.05 -3.26 -5.84
C PHE A 81 1.16 -2.43 -6.26
N ILE A 82 2.08 -2.18 -5.33
CA ILE A 82 3.31 -1.43 -5.61
C ILE A 82 4.15 -2.15 -6.68
N TYR A 83 4.25 -3.48 -6.63
CA TYR A 83 4.93 -4.23 -7.68
C TYR A 83 4.26 -4.07 -9.05
N ILE A 84 2.92 -4.15 -9.12
CA ILE A 84 2.16 -3.95 -10.36
C ILE A 84 2.43 -2.56 -10.94
N VAL A 85 2.29 -1.52 -10.12
CA VAL A 85 2.51 -0.12 -10.52
C VAL A 85 3.97 0.10 -10.95
N PHE A 86 4.93 -0.44 -10.20
CA PHE A 86 6.35 -0.39 -10.54
C PHE A 86 6.66 -1.08 -11.88
N ALA A 87 6.10 -2.27 -12.11
CA ALA A 87 6.30 -3.03 -13.35
C ALA A 87 5.68 -2.32 -14.57
N LEU A 88 4.48 -1.76 -14.42
CA LEU A 88 3.82 -0.99 -15.46
C LEU A 88 4.59 0.29 -15.77
N GLY A 89 4.96 1.08 -14.77
CA GLY A 89 5.72 2.31 -15.00
C GLY A 89 7.08 2.05 -15.66
N ASN A 90 7.78 0.99 -15.26
CA ASN A 90 9.03 0.60 -15.94
C ASN A 90 8.83 0.15 -17.41
N LYS A 91 7.65 -0.38 -17.75
CA LYS A 91 7.31 -0.76 -19.12
C LYS A 91 6.97 0.46 -19.97
N PHE A 92 6.19 1.41 -19.44
CA PHE A 92 5.71 2.57 -20.19
C PHE A 92 6.72 3.72 -20.27
N LEU A 93 7.61 3.86 -19.29
CA LEU A 93 8.62 4.92 -19.30
C LEU A 93 9.81 4.52 -20.19
N ASN A 94 10.08 5.32 -21.21
CA ASN A 94 11.11 5.00 -22.22
C ASN A 94 12.54 5.33 -21.79
N SER A 95 12.73 6.26 -20.84
CA SER A 95 14.06 6.69 -20.39
C SER A 95 14.45 6.07 -19.05
N ARG A 96 15.72 5.65 -18.90
CA ARG A 96 16.27 5.14 -17.63
C ARG A 96 16.16 6.19 -16.51
N THR A 97 16.38 7.47 -16.82
CA THR A 97 16.21 8.56 -15.84
C THR A 97 14.76 8.65 -15.36
N LYS A 98 13.78 8.59 -16.29
CA LYS A 98 12.35 8.64 -15.95
C LYS A 98 11.94 7.46 -15.08
N ARG A 99 12.45 6.25 -15.36
CA ARG A 99 12.22 5.04 -14.55
C ARG A 99 12.75 5.19 -13.12
N ASN A 100 13.97 5.73 -12.96
CA ASN A 100 14.55 5.96 -11.63
C ASN A 100 13.78 7.03 -10.84
N MET A 101 13.37 8.13 -11.49
CA MET A 101 12.53 9.16 -10.88
C MET A 101 11.20 8.58 -10.43
N PHE A 102 10.57 7.74 -11.27
CA PHE A 102 9.33 7.07 -10.94
C PHE A 102 9.46 6.11 -9.75
N ALA A 103 10.51 5.30 -9.70
CA ALA A 103 10.78 4.43 -8.55
C ALA A 103 11.01 5.23 -7.25
N SER A 104 11.75 6.34 -7.35
CA SER A 104 11.98 7.24 -6.21
C SER A 104 10.69 7.91 -5.75
N LEU A 105 9.84 8.35 -6.69
CA LEU A 105 8.53 8.92 -6.38
C LEU A 105 7.63 7.92 -5.65
N LEU A 106 7.58 6.67 -6.11
CA LEU A 106 6.85 5.61 -5.40
C LEU A 106 7.40 5.41 -3.98
N GLY A 107 8.72 5.41 -3.80
CA GLY A 107 9.34 5.33 -2.48
C GLY A 107 8.95 6.50 -1.55
N VAL A 108 8.94 7.74 -2.08
CA VAL A 108 8.49 8.93 -1.34
C VAL A 108 7.03 8.79 -0.92
N LEU A 109 6.14 8.36 -1.83
CA LEU A 109 4.72 8.17 -1.51
C LEU A 109 4.52 7.15 -0.40
N LEU A 110 5.31 6.07 -0.38
CA LEU A 110 5.26 5.08 0.70
C LEU A 110 5.74 5.65 2.04
N PHE A 111 6.79 6.48 2.05
CA PHE A 111 7.23 7.16 3.28
C PHE A 111 6.22 8.18 3.79
N ILE A 112 5.55 8.91 2.90
CA ILE A 112 4.44 9.80 3.27
C ILE A 112 3.33 8.96 3.92
N GLY A 113 2.93 7.85 3.30
CA GLY A 113 1.94 6.93 3.88
C GLY A 113 2.36 6.39 5.25
N ALA A 114 3.62 6.03 5.43
CA ALA A 114 4.16 5.60 6.72
C ALA A 114 4.06 6.72 7.78
N GLY A 115 4.41 7.96 7.41
CA GLY A 115 4.28 9.13 8.26
C GLY A 115 2.84 9.37 8.73
N LEU A 116 1.85 9.23 7.83
CA LEU A 116 0.43 9.40 8.16
C LEU A 116 -0.07 8.38 9.18
N ILE A 117 0.47 7.16 9.17
CA ILE A 117 0.02 6.06 10.05
C ILE A 117 0.83 6.00 11.36
N SER A 118 1.98 6.68 11.42
CA SER A 118 2.94 6.62 12.54
C SER A 118 2.38 7.01 13.91
N GLY A 119 1.34 7.86 13.95
CA GLY A 119 0.68 8.27 15.20
C GLY A 119 -0.28 7.22 15.78
N SER A 120 -0.58 6.13 15.06
CA SER A 120 -1.50 5.11 15.55
C SER A 120 -0.90 4.29 16.70
N PRO A 121 -1.61 4.11 17.82
CA PRO A 121 -1.12 3.31 18.95
C PRO A 121 -1.15 1.80 18.66
N THR A 122 -1.90 1.35 17.66
CA THR A 122 -2.18 -0.08 17.41
C THR A 122 -0.96 -0.83 16.86
N SER A 123 -0.77 -2.06 17.31
CA SER A 123 0.33 -2.92 16.84
C SER A 123 0.25 -3.20 15.34
N GLY A 124 -0.96 -3.43 14.80
CA GLY A 124 -1.12 -3.70 13.37
C GLY A 124 -0.71 -2.52 12.49
N ALA A 125 -1.08 -1.30 12.89
CA ALA A 125 -0.68 -0.09 12.17
C ALA A 125 0.85 0.11 12.18
N LYS A 126 1.52 -0.21 13.30
CA LYS A 126 3.00 -0.16 13.37
C LYS A 126 3.67 -1.18 12.45
N ILE A 127 3.14 -2.40 12.38
CA ILE A 127 3.64 -3.44 11.47
C ILE A 127 3.42 -3.00 10.01
N PHE A 128 2.24 -2.48 9.68
CA PHE A 128 1.95 -1.95 8.35
C PHE A 128 2.87 -0.77 8.00
N MET A 129 3.07 0.17 8.92
CA MET A 129 4.01 1.30 8.76
C MET A 129 5.43 0.80 8.46
N PHE A 130 5.94 -0.17 9.22
CA PHE A 130 7.27 -0.73 8.97
C PHE A 130 7.35 -1.37 7.58
N SER A 131 6.30 -2.05 7.13
CA SER A 131 6.26 -2.62 5.78
C SER A 131 6.31 -1.53 4.69
N LEU A 132 5.62 -0.40 4.87
CA LEU A 132 5.70 0.74 3.95
C LEU A 132 7.11 1.31 3.88
N VAL A 133 7.76 1.49 5.03
CA VAL A 133 9.15 1.99 5.11
C VAL A 133 10.11 1.01 4.43
N LEU A 134 9.96 -0.28 4.68
CA LEU A 134 10.81 -1.32 4.09
C LEU A 134 10.70 -1.33 2.56
N VAL A 135 9.48 -1.34 2.02
CA VAL A 135 9.25 -1.32 0.56
C VAL A 135 9.74 -0.01 -0.06
N GLY A 136 9.51 1.13 0.62
CA GLY A 136 10.02 2.43 0.21
C GLY A 136 11.55 2.46 0.12
N ALA A 137 12.25 1.95 1.14
CA ALA A 137 13.70 1.84 1.15
C ALA A 137 14.23 0.95 0.02
N VAL A 138 13.57 -0.19 -0.26
CA VAL A 138 13.94 -1.07 -1.38
C VAL A 138 13.85 -0.34 -2.72
N LEU A 139 12.79 0.46 -2.95
CA LEU A 139 12.64 1.26 -4.17
C LEU A 139 13.72 2.33 -4.31
N PHE A 140 14.11 2.98 -3.22
CA PHE A 140 15.21 3.94 -3.20
C PHE A 140 16.56 3.29 -3.49
N CYS A 141 16.86 2.15 -2.85
CA CYS A 141 18.07 1.39 -3.13
C CYS A 141 18.13 0.98 -4.61
N PHE A 142 17.01 0.51 -5.18
CA PHE A 142 16.92 0.20 -6.61
C PHE A 142 17.25 1.42 -7.48
N ALA A 143 16.67 2.58 -7.18
CA ALA A 143 16.90 3.81 -7.91
C ALA A 143 18.37 4.28 -7.81
N ALA A 144 18.96 4.21 -6.61
CA ALA A 144 20.35 4.59 -6.36
C ALA A 144 21.34 3.69 -7.14
N ILE A 145 21.18 2.37 -7.07
CA ILE A 145 22.03 1.42 -7.81
C ILE A 145 21.96 1.69 -9.32
N HIS A 146 20.76 1.94 -9.84
CA HIS A 146 20.59 2.26 -11.27
C HIS A 146 21.15 3.61 -11.67
N TYR A 147 21.18 4.58 -10.75
CA TYR A 147 21.82 5.87 -10.97
C TYR A 147 23.34 5.74 -11.01
N PHE A 148 23.96 5.09 -10.03
CA PHE A 148 25.42 4.90 -10.00
C PHE A 148 25.92 4.10 -11.21
N LYS A 149 25.19 3.06 -11.63
CA LYS A 149 25.52 2.32 -12.87
C LYS A 149 25.45 3.18 -14.12
N LYS A 150 24.67 4.26 -14.14
CA LYS A 150 24.64 5.18 -15.28
C LYS A 150 25.91 6.04 -15.29
N VAL A 151 26.26 6.62 -14.13
CA VAL A 151 27.44 7.47 -13.97
C VAL A 151 28.75 6.73 -14.29
N GLN A 152 28.83 5.42 -14.06
CA GLN A 152 30.02 4.63 -14.40
C GLN A 152 30.18 4.31 -15.90
N ILE A 153 29.11 4.44 -16.70
CA ILE A 153 29.10 4.10 -18.13
C ILE A 153 29.28 5.35 -19.00
N ASP A 154 28.96 6.53 -18.46
CA ASP A 154 29.18 7.85 -19.07
C ASP A 154 30.62 8.34 -18.80
#